data_AF-A0A183D649-F1
#
_entry.id   AF-A0A183D649-F1
#
_cell.length_a   1.000
_cell.length_b   1.000
_cell.length_c   1.000
_cell.angle_alpha   90.00
_cell.angle_beta   90.00
_cell.angle_gamma   90.00
#
_symmetry.space_group_name_H-M   'P 1'
#
loop_
_entity.id
_entity.type
_entity.pdbx_description
1 polymer ?
#
loop_
_entity_poly.entity_id
_entity_poly.type
_entity_poly.pdbx_seq_one_letter_code
_entity_poly.pdbx_strand_id
1 'polypeptide(L)'
;MFCKLGGTNKEIGFVFRDGVKFTNDAAIARFITRWSNKADELFGRDLLEQLQIDWWVVTIEQHIEYGRSLDRLFKLAEKNLTVGPHLCFNRFTLADIMLWTVIADDEEVSFYP
;
A
#
# COMPACT_ATOMS: atom_id res chain seq x y z
N MET A 1 -23.37 0.96 2.48
CA MET A 1 -22.05 0.74 1.84
C MET A 1 -21.82 -0.75 1.84
N PHE A 2 -21.89 -1.40 0.67
CA PHE A 2 -21.68 -2.85 0.57
C PHE A 2 -20.33 -3.08 -0.10
N CYS A 3 -19.33 -3.51 0.69
CA CYS A 3 -18.06 -4.02 0.17
C CYS A 3 -18.24 -5.53 -0.03
N LYS A 4 -18.14 -6.02 -1.27
CA LYS A 4 -18.15 -7.45 -1.56
C LYS A 4 -16.71 -7.84 -1.90
N LEU A 5 -16.02 -8.41 -0.92
CA LEU A 5 -14.76 -9.11 -1.13
C LEU A 5 -15.12 -10.48 -1.69
N GLY A 6 -14.78 -10.74 -2.95
CA GLY A 6 -14.91 -12.08 -3.52
C GLY A 6 -13.84 -13.02 -2.96
N GLY A 7 -14.11 -14.33 -2.97
CA GLY A 7 -13.16 -15.38 -2.64
C GLY A 7 -12.84 -16.34 -3.79
N THR A 8 -11.54 -16.70 -3.86
CA THR A 8 -10.90 -17.93 -4.38
C THR A 8 -10.83 -18.17 -5.90
N ASN A 9 -9.87 -17.49 -6.55
CA ASN A 9 -8.84 -18.01 -7.47
C ASN A 9 -8.13 -16.78 -8.07
N LYS A 10 -7.06 -16.29 -7.41
CA LYS A 10 -6.39 -15.01 -7.71
C LYS A 10 -7.41 -13.91 -8.07
N GLU A 11 -8.46 -13.78 -7.26
CA GLU A 11 -9.53 -12.84 -7.57
C GLU A 11 -8.99 -11.42 -7.42
N ILE A 12 -9.03 -10.67 -8.52
CA ILE A 12 -8.69 -9.25 -8.55
C ILE A 12 -9.68 -8.53 -7.63
N GLY A 13 -9.19 -8.08 -6.48
CA GLY A 13 -9.95 -7.23 -5.57
C GLY A 13 -10.43 -5.99 -6.31
N PHE A 14 -11.70 -5.61 -6.14
CA PHE A 14 -12.21 -4.37 -6.72
C PHE A 14 -13.07 -3.62 -5.73
N VAL A 15 -13.03 -2.30 -5.82
CA VAL A 15 -13.97 -1.40 -5.14
C VAL A 15 -14.87 -0.76 -6.16
N PHE A 16 -16.19 -0.85 -5.96
CA PHE A 16 -17.18 -0.19 -6.80
C PHE A 16 -17.91 0.88 -5.98
N ARG A 17 -17.92 2.12 -6.47
CA ARG A 17 -18.64 3.22 -5.84
C ARG A 17 -19.18 4.17 -6.90
N ASP A 18 -20.47 4.52 -6.77
CA ASP A 18 -21.13 5.54 -7.57
C ASP A 18 -20.92 5.37 -9.10
N GLY A 19 -20.92 4.12 -9.58
CA GLY A 19 -20.70 3.82 -11.00
C GLY A 19 -19.22 3.62 -11.40
N VAL A 20 -18.28 3.91 -10.52
CA VAL A 20 -16.83 3.82 -10.78
C VAL A 20 -16.27 2.53 -10.17
N LYS A 21 -15.54 1.76 -10.98
CA LYS A 21 -14.83 0.54 -10.55
C LYS A 21 -13.33 0.79 -10.45
N PHE A 22 -12.78 0.60 -9.26
CA PHE A 22 -11.35 0.58 -9.00
C PHE A 22 -10.87 -0.88 -8.96
N THR A 23 -9.82 -1.20 -9.70
CA THR A 23 -9.27 -2.56 -9.83
C THR A 23 -7.78 -2.66 -9.55
N ASN A 24 -7.12 -1.52 -9.32
CA ASN A 24 -5.71 -1.44 -8.95
C ASN A 24 -5.64 -1.27 -7.43
N ASP A 25 -4.84 -2.10 -6.77
CA ASP A 25 -4.79 -2.19 -5.30
C ASP A 25 -4.31 -0.89 -4.66
N ALA A 26 -3.32 -0.22 -5.26
CA ALA A 26 -2.85 1.07 -4.77
C ALA A 26 -3.91 2.17 -4.91
N ALA A 27 -4.65 2.19 -6.03
CA ALA A 27 -5.78 3.09 -6.23
C ALA A 27 -6.91 2.81 -5.23
N ILE A 28 -7.22 1.53 -4.99
CA ILE A 28 -8.19 1.10 -3.96
C ILE A 28 -7.73 1.54 -2.57
N ALA A 29 -6.46 1.34 -2.22
CA ALA A 29 -5.92 1.67 -0.90
C ALA A 29 -5.91 3.19 -0.67
N ARG A 30 -5.48 3.99 -1.65
CA ARG A 30 -5.61 5.46 -1.64
C ARG A 30 -7.06 5.90 -1.48
N PHE A 31 -7.97 5.26 -2.22
CA PHE A 31 -9.38 5.58 -2.17
C PHE A 31 -9.97 5.31 -0.78
N ILE A 32 -9.75 4.11 -0.21
CA ILE A 32 -10.27 3.73 1.11
C ILE A 32 -9.71 4.66 2.18
N THR A 33 -8.39 4.91 2.18
CA THR A 33 -7.75 5.74 3.21
C THR A 33 -8.25 7.18 3.19
N ARG A 34 -8.30 7.81 2.01
CA ARG A 34 -8.78 9.20 1.86
C ARG A 34 -10.26 9.37 2.22
N TRP A 35 -11.07 8.34 2.04
CA TRP A 35 -12.50 8.38 2.36
C TRP A 35 -12.85 7.79 3.72
N SER A 36 -11.85 7.41 4.52
CA SER A 36 -12.03 6.94 5.88
C SER A 36 -12.05 8.10 6.89
N ASN A 37 -12.57 7.84 8.08
CA ASN A 37 -12.42 8.74 9.23
C ASN A 37 -10.97 8.79 9.77
N LYS A 38 -10.04 8.06 9.14
CA LYS A 38 -8.62 7.96 9.49
C LYS A 38 -7.71 8.59 8.43
N ALA A 39 -8.26 9.37 7.49
CA ALA A 39 -7.50 9.99 6.40
C ALA A 39 -6.28 10.79 6.93
N ASP A 40 -6.46 11.60 7.97
CA ASP A 40 -5.39 12.39 8.60
C ASP A 40 -4.29 11.53 9.23
N GLU A 41 -4.62 10.34 9.70
CA GLU A 41 -3.68 9.41 10.33
C GLU A 41 -2.93 8.60 9.27
N LEU A 42 -3.64 8.09 8.26
CA LEU A 42 -3.12 7.14 7.28
C LEU A 42 -2.57 7.78 6.01
N PHE A 43 -3.10 8.94 5.62
CA PHE A 43 -2.73 9.63 4.39
C PHE A 43 -2.06 10.99 4.64
N GLY A 44 -2.01 11.46 5.89
CA GLY A 44 -1.32 12.69 6.28
C GLY A 44 -2.22 13.92 6.30
N ARG A 45 -1.86 14.89 7.13
CA ARG A 45 -2.69 16.09 7.39
C ARG A 45 -2.38 17.27 6.48
N ASP A 46 -1.11 17.39 6.09
CA ASP A 46 -0.64 18.45 5.21
C ASP A 46 -0.09 17.89 3.89
N LEU A 47 0.16 18.79 2.95
CA LEU A 47 0.58 18.45 1.61
C LEU A 47 1.92 17.70 1.58
N LEU A 48 2.88 18.05 2.44
CA LEU A 48 4.18 17.39 2.46
C LEU A 48 4.02 15.95 2.97
N GLU A 49 3.19 15.75 4.00
CA GLU A 49 2.86 14.42 4.48
C GLU A 49 2.23 13.55 3.40
N GLN A 50 1.21 14.09 2.74
CA GLN A 50 0.50 13.40 1.68
C GLN A 50 1.41 13.04 0.51
N LEU A 51 2.31 13.94 0.09
CA LEU A 51 3.25 13.69 -1.01
C LEU A 51 4.26 12.60 -0.66
N GLN A 52 4.78 12.56 0.56
CA GLN A 52 5.74 11.53 0.96
C GLN A 52 5.06 10.15 1.05
N ILE A 53 3.85 10.09 1.62
CA ILE A 53 3.07 8.84 1.69
C ILE A 53 2.74 8.36 0.26
N ASP A 54 2.27 9.26 -0.61
CA ASP A 54 1.91 8.89 -1.98
C ASP A 54 3.13 8.44 -2.80
N TRP A 55 4.30 9.06 -2.60
CA TRP A 55 5.55 8.63 -3.22
C TRP A 55 5.90 7.17 -2.87
N TRP A 56 5.72 6.77 -1.61
CA TRP A 56 5.91 5.38 -1.20
C TRP A 56 4.90 4.45 -1.86
N VAL A 57 3.62 4.82 -1.88
CA VAL A 57 2.57 4.02 -2.53
C VAL A 57 2.89 3.81 -4.00
N VAL A 58 3.25 4.87 -4.74
CA VAL A 58 3.66 4.77 -6.16
C VAL A 58 4.91 3.91 -6.31
N THR A 59 5.89 4.07 -5.42
CA THR A 59 7.14 3.30 -5.49
C THR A 59 6.87 1.82 -5.31
N ILE A 60 6.06 1.44 -4.31
CA ILE A 60 5.68 0.05 -4.03
C ILE A 60 4.87 -0.53 -5.19
N GLU A 61 3.84 0.18 -5.65
CA GLU A 61 3.00 -0.18 -6.80
C GLU A 61 3.86 -0.47 -8.04
N GLN A 62 4.84 0.37 -8.34
CA GLN A 62 5.75 0.16 -9.47
C GLN A 62 6.61 -1.10 -9.33
N HIS A 63 6.95 -1.53 -8.12
CA HIS A 63 7.70 -2.77 -7.93
C HIS A 63 6.82 -4.01 -8.10
N ILE A 64 5.59 -3.95 -7.58
CA ILE A 64 4.59 -5.02 -7.73
C ILE A 64 4.19 -5.19 -9.20
N GLU A 65 3.74 -4.13 -9.87
CA GLU A 65 3.14 -4.23 -11.21
C GLU A 65 4.16 -4.52 -12.31
N TYR A 66 5.37 -3.95 -12.22
CA TYR A 66 6.37 -4.05 -13.27
C TYR A 66 7.49 -5.05 -12.96
N GLY A 67 7.32 -5.88 -11.92
CA GLY A 67 8.30 -6.91 -11.54
C GLY A 67 9.69 -6.35 -11.27
N ARG A 68 9.78 -5.13 -10.72
CA ARG A 68 11.08 -4.57 -10.33
C ARG A 68 11.58 -5.31 -9.10
N SER A 69 12.90 -5.50 -9.02
CA SER A 69 13.58 -6.18 -7.91
C SER A 69 13.11 -5.67 -6.54
N LEU A 70 12.48 -6.55 -5.76
CA LEU A 70 12.05 -6.28 -4.38
C LEU A 70 13.24 -5.92 -3.48
N ASP A 71 14.44 -6.45 -3.74
CA ASP A 71 15.66 -6.07 -3.00
C ASP A 71 15.91 -4.56 -2.99
N ARG A 72 15.60 -3.86 -4.08
CA ARG A 72 15.76 -2.40 -4.13
C ARG A 72 14.75 -1.70 -3.23
N LEU A 73 13.51 -2.17 -3.24
CA LEU A 73 12.46 -1.68 -2.37
C LEU A 73 12.81 -1.93 -0.90
N PHE A 74 13.25 -3.15 -0.56
CA PHE A 74 13.62 -3.52 0.81
C PHE A 74 14.84 -2.75 1.30
N LYS A 75 15.89 -2.57 0.49
CA LYS A 75 17.03 -1.71 0.87
C LYS A 75 16.62 -0.26 1.12
N LEU A 76 15.71 0.26 0.31
CA LEU A 76 15.18 1.61 0.48
C LEU A 76 14.34 1.72 1.75
N ALA A 77 13.48 0.72 2.04
CA ALA A 77 12.69 0.64 3.25
C ALA A 77 13.60 0.52 4.49
N GLU A 78 14.55 -0.40 4.49
CA GLU A 78 15.53 -0.62 5.56
C GLU A 78 16.26 0.67 5.90
N LYS A 79 16.77 1.40 4.89
CA LYS A 79 17.44 2.69 5.13
C LYS A 79 16.55 3.68 5.88
N ASN A 80 15.25 3.75 5.56
CA ASN A 80 14.34 4.66 6.27
C ASN A 80 13.97 4.13 7.66
N LEU A 81 13.81 2.81 7.80
CA LEU A 81 13.45 2.17 9.06
C LEU A 81 14.59 2.16 10.09
N THR A 82 15.84 2.32 9.66
CA THR A 82 16.97 2.55 10.61
C THR A 82 16.83 3.87 11.38
N VAL A 83 16.09 4.84 10.84
CA VAL A 83 15.88 6.16 11.47
C VAL A 83 14.66 6.15 12.41
N GLY A 84 13.69 5.26 12.17
CA GLY A 84 12.52 5.09 13.03
C GLY A 84 11.62 3.92 12.61
N PRO A 85 10.69 3.49 13.47
CA PRO A 85 9.83 2.32 13.23
C PRO A 85 8.86 2.40 12.05
N HIS A 86 8.76 3.55 11.37
CA HIS A 86 7.79 3.76 10.30
C HIS A 86 8.40 4.48 9.09
N LEU A 87 7.86 4.22 7.90
CA LEU A 87 8.38 4.77 6.65
C LEU A 87 8.18 6.28 6.50
N CYS A 88 7.11 6.81 7.10
CA CYS A 88 6.71 8.21 6.97
C CYS A 88 6.50 8.84 8.34
N PHE A 89 7.15 9.98 8.60
CA PHE A 89 6.92 10.85 9.77
C PHE A 89 6.93 10.15 11.13
N ASN A 90 7.62 9.01 11.23
CA ASN A 90 7.63 8.17 12.42
C ASN A 90 6.22 7.79 12.93
N ARG A 91 5.26 7.60 12.02
CA ARG A 91 3.89 7.19 12.31
C ARG A 91 3.44 6.09 11.36
N PHE A 92 2.54 5.24 11.81
CA PHE A 92 1.93 4.22 10.96
C PHE A 92 0.99 4.86 9.94
N THR A 93 1.30 4.68 8.65
CA THR A 93 0.61 5.28 7.51
C THR A 93 0.25 4.23 6.47
N LEU A 94 -0.43 4.65 5.39
CA LEU A 94 -0.68 3.81 4.23
C LEU A 94 0.61 3.24 3.61
N ALA A 95 1.72 3.97 3.66
CA ALA A 95 3.01 3.48 3.17
C ALA A 95 3.43 2.20 3.90
N ASP A 96 3.28 2.17 5.22
CA ASP A 96 3.62 1.00 6.03
C ASP A 96 2.71 -0.18 5.70
N ILE A 97 1.39 0.04 5.59
CA ILE A 97 0.42 -0.99 5.18
C ILE A 97 0.82 -1.62 3.85
N MET A 98 1.15 -0.79 2.86
CA MET A 98 1.54 -1.23 1.51
C MET A 98 2.85 -2.03 1.52
N LEU A 99 3.85 -1.61 2.31
CA LEU A 99 5.09 -2.36 2.41
C LEU A 99 4.86 -3.72 3.09
N TRP A 100 4.08 -3.75 4.17
CA TRP A 100 3.73 -4.99 4.86
C TRP A 100 3.00 -5.99 3.96
N THR A 101 2.11 -5.52 3.08
CA THR A 101 1.43 -6.41 2.12
C THR A 101 2.39 -7.04 1.12
N VAL A 102 3.45 -6.32 0.70
CA VAL A 102 4.48 -6.88 -0.18
C VAL A 102 5.33 -7.92 0.54
N ILE A 103 5.72 -7.65 1.79
CA ILE A 103 6.49 -8.59 2.60
C ILE A 103 5.69 -9.89 2.82
N ALA A 104 4.40 -9.78 3.13
CA ALA A 104 3.54 -10.93 3.34
C ALA A 104 3.40 -11.81 2.06
N ASP A 105 3.29 -11.18 0.89
CA ASP A 105 3.23 -11.90 -0.40
C ASP A 105 4.56 -12.58 -0.76
N ASP A 106 5.70 -11.93 -0.47
CA ASP A 106 7.04 -12.52 -0.67
C ASP A 106 7.29 -13.73 0.24
N GLU A 107 6.84 -13.65 1.50
CA GLU A 107 6.90 -14.78 2.43
C GLU A 107 6.07 -15.96 1.92
N GLU A 108 4.84 -15.73 1.43
CA GLU A 108 3.99 -16.81 0.88
C GLU A 108 4.63 -17.53 -0.32
N VAL A 109 5.38 -16.81 -1.18
CA VAL A 109 6.12 -17.42 -2.30
C VAL A 109 7.27 -18.32 -1.81
N SER A 110 7.87 -18.03 -0.65
CA SER A 110 8.97 -18.83 -0.09
C SER A 110 8.54 -20.14 0.56
N PHE A 111 7.25 -20.31 0.89
CA PHE A 111 6.71 -21.52 1.54
C PHE A 111 6.18 -22.60 0.58
N TYR A 112 6.18 -22.35 -0.73
CA TYR A 112 5.87 -23.37 -1.74
C TYR A 112 7.11 -23.67 -2.60
N PRO A 113 7.87 -24.75 -2.30
CA PRO A 113 8.98 -25.23 -3.13
C PRO A 113 8.52 -25.81 -4.47
#